data_AF-X0BJL5-F1
#
_entry.id   AF-X0BJL5-F1
#
_cell.length_a   1.000
_cell.length_b   1.000
_cell.length_c   1.000
_cell.angle_alpha   90.00
_cell.angle_beta   90.00
_cell.angle_gamma   90.00
#
_symmetry.space_group_name_H-M   'P 1'
#
loop_
_entity.id
_entity.type
_entity.pdbx_description
1 polymer ?
#
loop_
_entity_poly.entity_id
_entity_poly.type
_entity_poly.pdbx_seq_one_letter_code
_entity_poly.pdbx_strand_id
1 'polypeptide(L)'
;MDLITTLKKFRSIEADVDANQARWYIVAVAAMAAASAGPDVPKLYALATECLPIDEKKLVQRRLKEAILKTSCLYGVPRSLQALLPLFATIPDDEIDHYGPRYGLATSTEAQKAREEKGTTYFNTLWGEEAARFHRERNFKYQPDLCQYFSTPSRSSTDSVGDLLNLEMIYQWYFSEDTILGPVETQMCNAAALTCSKCPVQAMWHTRGIIRHSGTIDEARFAQEIALAVAQIYGCKIDDITPVDKIDVASKSAE
;
A
#
# COMPACT_ATOMS: atom_id res chain seq x y z
N MET A 1 -15.00 18.10 -10.99
CA MET A 1 -14.01 17.76 -12.02
C MET A 1 -14.15 16.27 -12.30
N ASP A 2 -14.12 15.82 -13.55
CA ASP A 2 -14.21 14.39 -13.87
C ASP A 2 -12.89 13.66 -13.59
N LEU A 3 -12.94 12.32 -13.59
CA LEU A 3 -11.78 11.46 -13.28
C LEU A 3 -10.58 11.73 -14.19
N ILE A 4 -10.77 11.76 -15.51
CA ILE A 4 -9.66 11.85 -16.45
C ILE A 4 -8.96 13.19 -16.33
N THR A 5 -9.72 14.28 -16.25
CA THR A 5 -9.16 15.62 -16.05
C THR A 5 -8.33 15.69 -14.76
N THR A 6 -8.83 15.08 -13.69
CA THR A 6 -8.12 15.02 -12.40
C THR A 6 -6.84 14.20 -12.49
N LEU A 7 -6.86 13.02 -13.10
CA LEU A 7 -5.67 12.18 -13.25
C LEU A 7 -4.62 12.81 -14.16
N LYS A 8 -5.02 13.50 -15.22
CA LYS A 8 -4.10 14.25 -16.10
C LYS A 8 -3.36 15.36 -15.35
N LYS A 9 -4.01 16.03 -14.39
CA LYS A 9 -3.35 17.00 -13.51
C LYS A 9 -2.19 16.34 -12.75
N PHE A 10 -2.43 15.20 -12.10
CA PHE A 10 -1.37 14.53 -11.34
C PHE A 10 -0.27 13.93 -12.22
N ARG A 11 -0.63 13.39 -13.39
CA ARG A 11 0.35 12.98 -14.40
C ARG A 11 1.25 14.15 -14.82
N SER A 12 0.70 15.36 -14.97
CA SER A 12 1.49 16.53 -15.37
C SER A 12 2.48 17.02 -14.30
N ILE A 13 2.21 16.73 -13.02
CA ILE A 13 3.13 17.05 -11.92
C ILE A 13 4.38 16.16 -11.99
N GLU A 14 4.23 14.92 -12.44
CA GLU A 14 5.31 13.96 -12.66
C GLU A 14 5.65 13.79 -14.16
N ALA A 15 5.50 14.84 -14.98
CA ALA A 15 5.64 14.74 -16.44
C ALA A 15 7.05 14.30 -16.90
N ASP A 16 8.08 14.67 -16.14
CA ASP A 16 9.48 14.32 -16.42
C ASP A 16 9.93 13.00 -15.76
N VAL A 17 9.00 12.30 -15.08
CA VAL A 17 9.30 11.02 -14.40
C VAL A 17 8.99 9.87 -15.34
N ASP A 18 9.92 8.91 -15.43
CA ASP A 18 9.71 7.66 -16.18
C ASP A 18 8.42 6.96 -15.72
N ALA A 19 7.63 6.44 -16.65
CA ALA A 19 6.35 5.82 -16.33
C ALA A 19 6.51 4.63 -15.35
N ASN A 20 7.64 3.94 -15.36
CA ASN A 20 7.92 2.83 -14.45
C ASN A 20 8.38 3.28 -13.05
N GLN A 21 8.57 4.58 -12.85
CA GLN A 21 8.93 5.19 -11.57
C GLN A 21 7.87 6.18 -11.06
N ALA A 22 6.99 6.67 -11.93
CA ALA A 22 5.93 7.58 -11.58
C ALA A 22 4.99 6.95 -10.53
N ARG A 23 4.51 7.79 -9.61
CA ARG A 23 3.77 7.38 -8.41
C ARG A 23 2.31 7.77 -8.46
N TRP A 24 1.95 8.76 -9.29
CA TRP A 24 0.58 9.26 -9.37
C TRP A 24 -0.45 8.15 -9.62
N TYR A 25 -0.13 7.18 -10.49
CA TYR A 25 -1.08 6.12 -10.85
C TYR A 25 -1.16 5.00 -9.81
N ILE A 26 -0.08 4.70 -9.07
CA ILE A 26 -0.15 3.69 -7.99
C ILE A 26 -0.94 4.23 -6.79
N VAL A 27 -0.79 5.52 -6.48
CA VAL A 27 -1.59 6.18 -5.44
C VAL A 27 -3.05 6.27 -5.89
N ALA A 28 -3.30 6.68 -7.13
CA ALA A 28 -4.65 6.79 -7.67
C ALA A 28 -5.36 5.43 -7.68
N VAL A 29 -4.70 4.35 -8.11
CA VAL A 29 -5.35 3.03 -8.15
C VAL A 29 -5.67 2.49 -6.77
N ALA A 30 -4.81 2.73 -5.78
CA ALA A 30 -5.06 2.36 -4.39
C ALA A 30 -6.29 3.10 -3.82
N ALA A 31 -6.38 4.42 -4.08
CA ALA A 31 -7.53 5.23 -3.72
C ALA A 31 -8.82 4.77 -4.43
N MET A 32 -8.74 4.51 -5.75
CA MET A 32 -9.89 4.07 -6.55
C MET A 32 -10.41 2.69 -6.11
N ALA A 33 -9.52 1.73 -5.86
CA ALA A 33 -9.91 0.41 -5.36
C ALA A 33 -10.59 0.53 -3.98
N ALA A 34 -10.00 1.31 -3.07
CA ALA A 34 -10.59 1.59 -1.76
C ALA A 34 -11.95 2.28 -1.86
N ALA A 35 -12.16 3.18 -2.83
CA ALA A 35 -13.41 3.88 -3.08
C ALA A 35 -14.50 3.02 -3.76
N SER A 36 -14.28 1.71 -3.96
CA SER A 36 -15.16 0.85 -4.77
C SER A 36 -15.31 1.30 -6.23
N ALA A 37 -14.31 2.03 -6.76
CA ALA A 37 -14.26 2.53 -8.14
C ALA A 37 -13.42 1.65 -9.09
N GLY A 38 -13.31 0.36 -8.77
CA GLY A 38 -12.55 -0.63 -9.54
C GLY A 38 -12.87 -0.69 -11.06
N PRO A 39 -14.14 -0.57 -11.49
CA PRO A 39 -14.49 -0.56 -12.92
C PRO A 39 -13.81 0.53 -13.76
N ASP A 40 -13.33 1.62 -13.14
CA ASP A 40 -12.65 2.71 -13.85
C ASP A 40 -11.12 2.54 -13.92
N VAL A 41 -10.55 1.49 -13.31
CA VAL A 41 -9.10 1.18 -13.37
C VAL A 41 -8.56 1.03 -14.80
N PRO A 42 -9.28 0.43 -15.78
CA PRO A 42 -8.81 0.40 -17.17
C PRO A 42 -8.56 1.79 -17.77
N LYS A 43 -9.34 2.80 -17.36
CA LYS A 43 -9.15 4.20 -17.80
C LYS A 43 -7.85 4.79 -17.26
N LEU A 44 -7.55 4.51 -15.99
CA LEU A 44 -6.29 4.90 -15.36
C LEU A 44 -5.10 4.22 -16.05
N TYR A 45 -5.19 2.91 -16.30
CA TYR A 45 -4.15 2.16 -16.99
C TYR A 45 -3.88 2.69 -18.40
N ALA A 46 -4.93 2.97 -19.18
CA ALA A 46 -4.80 3.56 -20.51
C ALA A 46 -4.10 4.93 -20.47
N LEU A 47 -4.39 5.76 -19.46
CA LEU A 47 -3.74 7.05 -19.28
C LEU A 47 -2.27 6.91 -18.83
N ALA A 48 -1.96 5.93 -17.99
CA ALA A 48 -0.60 5.68 -17.49
C ALA A 48 0.31 5.03 -18.53
N THR A 49 -0.26 4.37 -19.54
CA THR A 49 0.47 3.65 -20.59
C THR A 49 0.35 4.29 -21.97
N GLU A 50 -0.18 5.51 -22.03
CA GLU A 50 -0.32 6.26 -23.28
C GLU A 50 1.05 6.42 -23.94
N CYS A 51 1.15 6.01 -25.21
CA CYS A 51 2.37 6.05 -26.03
C CYS A 51 3.55 5.16 -25.54
N LEU A 52 3.34 4.27 -24.57
CA LEU A 52 4.40 3.34 -24.13
C LEU A 52 4.47 2.08 -25.01
N PRO A 53 5.66 1.52 -25.23
CA PRO A 53 5.81 0.19 -25.83
C PRO A 53 5.30 -0.91 -24.89
N ILE A 54 4.92 -2.07 -25.44
CA ILE A 54 4.28 -3.17 -24.70
C ILE A 54 5.09 -3.60 -23.47
N ASP A 55 6.42 -3.68 -23.57
CA ASP A 55 7.29 -4.08 -22.46
C ASP A 55 7.21 -3.11 -21.27
N GLU A 56 7.16 -1.81 -21.53
CA GLU A 56 6.96 -0.79 -20.50
C GLU A 56 5.52 -0.81 -19.95
N LYS A 57 4.53 -1.10 -20.79
CA LYS A 57 3.16 -1.29 -20.30
C LYS A 57 3.08 -2.43 -19.29
N LYS A 58 3.81 -3.53 -19.52
CA LYS A 58 3.90 -4.68 -18.59
C LYS A 58 4.53 -4.27 -17.25
N LEU A 59 5.50 -3.36 -17.24
CA LEU A 59 6.06 -2.81 -16.00
C LEU A 59 5.06 -1.93 -15.23
N VAL A 60 4.30 -1.07 -15.92
CA VAL A 60 3.20 -0.30 -15.31
C VAL A 60 2.11 -1.22 -14.77
N GLN A 61 1.77 -2.31 -15.49
CA GLN A 61 0.85 -3.34 -15.01
C GLN A 61 1.32 -3.94 -13.68
N ARG A 62 2.61 -4.30 -13.55
CA ARG A 62 3.16 -4.84 -12.29
C ARG A 62 2.92 -3.88 -11.13
N ARG A 63 3.23 -2.60 -11.33
CA ARG A 63 3.09 -1.56 -10.30
C ARG A 63 1.64 -1.33 -9.90
N LEU A 64 0.70 -1.28 -10.85
CA LEU A 64 -0.74 -1.17 -10.56
C LEU A 64 -1.27 -2.41 -9.82
N LYS A 65 -0.95 -3.61 -10.31
CA LYS A 65 -1.37 -4.88 -9.69
C LYS A 65 -0.84 -4.99 -8.27
N GLU A 66 0.42 -4.61 -8.05
CA GLU A 66 1.05 -4.61 -6.73
C GLU A 66 0.40 -3.60 -5.77
N ALA A 67 0.11 -2.38 -6.22
CA ALA A 67 -0.57 -1.38 -5.41
C ALA A 67 -1.95 -1.87 -4.93
N ILE A 68 -2.74 -2.45 -5.84
CA ILE A 68 -4.05 -3.04 -5.53
C ILE A 68 -3.93 -4.24 -4.58
N LEU A 69 -2.96 -5.13 -4.84
CA LEU A 69 -2.76 -6.33 -4.04
C LEU A 69 -2.34 -5.99 -2.61
N LYS A 70 -1.32 -5.14 -2.43
CA LYS A 70 -0.86 -4.72 -1.10
C LYS A 70 -1.99 -4.04 -0.33
N THR A 71 -2.66 -3.06 -0.92
CA THR A 71 -3.71 -2.31 -0.22
C THR A 71 -5.00 -3.10 0.02
N SER A 72 -5.16 -4.28 -0.59
CA SER A 72 -6.25 -5.21 -0.27
C SER A 72 -6.24 -5.70 1.18
N CYS A 73 -5.08 -5.66 1.85
CA CYS A 73 -4.98 -5.90 3.29
C CYS A 73 -5.79 -4.90 4.14
N LEU A 74 -6.17 -3.74 3.57
CA LEU A 74 -6.84 -2.66 4.29
C LEU A 74 -8.34 -2.57 3.98
N TYR A 75 -8.73 -2.85 2.72
CA TYR A 75 -10.13 -2.73 2.27
C TYR A 75 -10.76 -4.08 1.86
N GLY A 76 -10.00 -5.17 1.92
CA GLY A 76 -10.45 -6.53 1.63
C GLY A 76 -10.36 -6.96 0.15
N VAL A 77 -10.35 -8.28 -0.05
CA VAL A 77 -10.28 -8.93 -1.37
C VAL A 77 -11.40 -8.52 -2.35
N PRO A 78 -12.68 -8.32 -1.93
CA PRO A 78 -13.73 -7.99 -2.89
C PRO A 78 -13.46 -6.71 -3.71
N ARG A 79 -12.94 -5.66 -3.07
CA ARG A 79 -12.59 -4.40 -3.75
C ARG A 79 -11.35 -4.53 -4.64
N SER A 80 -10.38 -5.38 -4.27
CA SER A 80 -9.24 -5.64 -5.15
C SER A 80 -9.65 -6.38 -6.41
N LEU A 81 -10.56 -7.36 -6.31
CA LEU A 81 -11.09 -8.07 -7.47
C LEU A 81 -11.94 -7.16 -8.37
N GLN A 82 -12.73 -6.24 -7.79
CA GLN A 82 -13.46 -5.23 -8.56
C GLN A 82 -12.53 -4.30 -9.36
N ALA A 83 -11.27 -4.12 -8.92
CA ALA A 83 -10.27 -3.33 -9.63
C ALA A 83 -9.46 -4.16 -10.64
N LEU A 84 -9.05 -5.37 -10.27
CA LEU A 84 -8.18 -6.23 -11.10
C LEU A 84 -8.92 -6.90 -12.26
N LEU A 85 -10.14 -7.41 -12.04
CA LEU A 85 -10.86 -8.16 -13.07
C LEU A 85 -11.19 -7.31 -14.31
N PRO A 86 -11.68 -6.05 -14.20
CA PRO A 86 -11.86 -5.18 -15.35
C PRO A 86 -10.56 -4.88 -16.10
N LEU A 87 -9.44 -4.75 -15.37
CA LEU A 87 -8.13 -4.53 -15.97
C LEU A 87 -7.72 -5.75 -16.82
N PHE A 88 -7.86 -6.96 -16.28
CA PHE A 88 -7.53 -8.20 -17.00
C PHE A 88 -8.44 -8.38 -18.23
N ALA A 89 -9.73 -8.06 -18.12
CA ALA A 89 -10.67 -8.18 -19.22
C ALA A 89 -10.39 -7.21 -20.39
N THR A 90 -9.59 -6.15 -20.17
CA THR A 90 -9.30 -5.11 -21.17
C THR A 90 -7.97 -5.35 -21.90
N ILE A 91 -7.04 -6.10 -21.30
CA ILE A 91 -5.70 -6.33 -21.85
C ILE A 91 -5.69 -7.65 -22.63
N PRO A 92 -5.15 -7.72 -23.86
CA PRO A 92 -4.95 -8.99 -24.57
C PRO A 92 -4.15 -9.99 -23.71
N ASP A 93 -4.53 -11.27 -23.75
CA ASP A 93 -3.97 -12.30 -22.86
C ASP A 93 -2.43 -12.42 -22.97
N ASP A 94 -1.88 -12.30 -24.18
CA ASP A 94 -0.44 -12.33 -24.46
C ASP A 94 0.31 -11.04 -24.02
N GLU A 95 -0.43 -9.96 -23.77
CA GLU A 95 0.07 -8.70 -23.24
C GLU A 95 -0.06 -8.59 -21.70
N ILE A 96 -0.71 -9.54 -21.03
CA ILE A 96 -0.83 -9.54 -19.57
C ILE A 96 0.52 -9.90 -18.95
N ASP A 97 0.98 -9.08 -18.01
CA ASP A 97 2.14 -9.41 -17.19
C ASP A 97 1.79 -10.41 -16.08
N HIS A 98 2.62 -11.44 -15.90
CA HIS A 98 2.42 -12.53 -14.92
C HIS A 98 3.46 -12.55 -13.80
N TYR A 99 4.31 -11.53 -13.67
CA TYR A 99 5.36 -11.52 -12.66
C TYR A 99 4.76 -11.34 -11.26
N GLY A 100 5.14 -12.22 -10.33
CA GLY A 100 4.73 -12.18 -8.93
C GLY A 100 5.91 -12.50 -8.00
N PRO A 101 6.45 -11.54 -7.24
CA PRO A 101 7.68 -11.74 -6.45
C PRO A 101 7.49 -12.76 -5.32
N ARG A 102 6.25 -12.90 -4.83
CA ARG A 102 5.90 -13.83 -3.74
C ARG A 102 5.67 -15.25 -4.23
N TYR A 103 4.99 -15.41 -5.37
CA TYR A 103 4.51 -16.71 -5.84
C TYR A 103 5.66 -17.67 -6.16
N GLY A 104 6.66 -17.20 -6.92
CA GLY A 104 7.81 -18.03 -7.30
C GLY A 104 8.69 -18.47 -6.14
N LEU A 105 8.62 -17.79 -4.99
CA LEU A 105 9.44 -18.04 -3.80
C LEU A 105 8.59 -18.47 -2.59
N ALA A 106 7.33 -18.85 -2.80
CA ALA A 106 6.40 -19.11 -1.70
C ALA A 106 6.87 -20.24 -0.78
N THR A 107 7.53 -21.25 -1.33
CA THR A 107 8.03 -22.43 -0.61
C THR A 107 9.52 -22.38 -0.26
N SER A 108 10.23 -21.28 -0.57
CA SER A 108 11.64 -21.14 -0.22
C SER A 108 11.79 -20.74 1.25
N THR A 109 12.51 -21.56 2.01
CA THR A 109 12.84 -21.32 3.42
C THR A 109 13.72 -20.08 3.59
N GLU A 110 14.66 -19.85 2.67
CA GLU A 110 15.55 -18.69 2.68
C GLU A 110 14.75 -17.40 2.42
N ALA A 111 13.85 -17.43 1.43
CA ALA A 111 12.96 -16.31 1.15
C ALA A 111 12.01 -16.03 2.32
N GLN A 112 11.53 -17.08 3.00
CA GLN A 112 10.69 -16.94 4.19
C GLN A 112 11.43 -16.20 5.33
N LYS A 113 12.65 -16.62 5.66
CA LYS A 113 13.47 -15.93 6.68
C LYS A 113 13.75 -14.48 6.32
N ALA A 114 14.06 -14.21 5.05
CA ALA A 114 14.28 -12.85 4.58
C ALA A 114 13.01 -11.98 4.70
N ARG A 115 11.82 -12.53 4.39
CA ARG A 115 10.53 -11.85 4.59
C ARG A 115 10.26 -11.56 6.06
N GLU A 116 10.55 -12.50 6.95
CA GLU A 116 10.36 -12.33 8.40
C GLU A 116 11.18 -11.16 8.95
N GLU A 117 12.47 -11.11 8.62
CA GLU A 117 13.38 -10.03 9.03
C GLU A 117 12.92 -8.68 8.45
N LYS A 118 12.57 -8.67 7.16
CA LYS A 118 12.15 -7.46 6.46
C LYS A 118 10.82 -6.92 6.98
N GLY A 119 9.83 -7.78 7.20
CA GLY A 119 8.54 -7.41 7.76
C GLY A 119 8.66 -6.84 9.17
N THR A 120 9.51 -7.45 10.00
CA THR A 120 9.80 -6.96 11.36
C THR A 120 10.45 -5.59 11.33
N THR A 121 11.47 -5.41 10.50
CA THR A 121 12.18 -4.14 10.33
C THR A 121 11.24 -3.06 9.80
N TYR A 122 10.41 -3.39 8.82
CA TYR A 122 9.42 -2.49 8.25
C TYR A 122 8.41 -2.03 9.30
N PHE A 123 7.82 -2.97 10.05
CA PHE A 123 6.84 -2.65 11.09
C PHE A 123 7.44 -1.76 12.18
N ASN A 124 8.65 -2.11 12.67
CA ASN A 124 9.32 -1.31 13.69
C ASN A 124 9.66 0.10 13.18
N THR A 125 10.02 0.26 11.90
CA THR A 125 10.24 1.56 11.28
C THR A 125 8.95 2.38 11.21
N LEU A 126 7.85 1.74 10.78
CA LEU A 126 6.55 2.40 10.64
C LEU A 126 6.04 2.96 11.97
N TRP A 127 6.16 2.22 13.08
CA TRP A 127 5.58 2.60 14.36
C TRP A 127 6.58 3.26 15.33
N GLY A 128 7.88 3.04 15.12
CA GLY A 128 8.91 3.26 16.14
C GLY A 128 8.95 2.09 17.13
N GLU A 129 10.14 1.66 17.53
CA GLU A 129 10.36 0.39 18.24
C GLU A 129 9.54 0.22 19.52
N GLU A 130 9.46 1.27 20.35
CA GLU A 130 8.71 1.24 21.61
C GLU A 130 7.19 1.15 21.38
N ALA A 131 6.64 1.99 20.51
CA ALA A 131 5.21 1.96 20.17
C ALA A 131 4.84 0.65 19.45
N ALA A 132 5.72 0.15 18.57
CA ALA A 132 5.57 -1.13 17.91
C ALA A 132 5.42 -2.27 18.93
N ARG A 133 6.30 -2.32 19.94
CA ARG A 133 6.23 -3.30 21.02
C ARG A 133 4.93 -3.16 21.83
N PHE A 134 4.58 -1.94 22.22
CA PHE A 134 3.34 -1.67 22.98
C PHE A 134 2.09 -2.13 22.24
N HIS A 135 1.96 -1.81 20.95
CA HIS A 135 0.82 -2.22 20.14
C HIS A 135 0.75 -3.74 19.99
N ARG A 136 1.91 -4.41 19.83
CA ARG A 136 1.95 -5.87 19.73
C ARG A 136 1.50 -6.55 21.01
N GLU A 137 2.05 -6.14 22.16
CA GLU A 137 1.67 -6.68 23.47
C GLU A 137 0.19 -6.46 23.78
N ARG A 138 -0.32 -5.25 23.49
CA ARG A 138 -1.74 -4.92 23.68
C ARG A 138 -2.64 -5.74 22.77
N ASN A 139 -2.31 -5.84 21.48
CA ASN A 139 -3.11 -6.60 20.53
C ASN A 139 -3.11 -8.09 20.89
N PHE A 140 -1.96 -8.67 21.28
CA PHE A 140 -1.89 -10.06 21.72
C PHE A 140 -2.77 -10.34 22.94
N LYS A 141 -2.72 -9.45 23.94
CA LYS A 141 -3.49 -9.61 25.17
C LYS A 141 -4.99 -9.74 24.91
N TYR A 142 -5.52 -9.01 23.92
CA TYR A 142 -6.96 -8.93 23.67
C TYR A 142 -7.42 -9.69 22.43
N GLN A 143 -6.54 -9.95 21.47
CA GLN A 143 -6.79 -10.70 20.25
C GLN A 143 -5.49 -11.35 19.72
N PRO A 144 -5.14 -12.56 20.19
CA PRO A 144 -3.89 -13.24 19.83
C PRO A 144 -3.66 -13.43 18.31
N ASP A 145 -4.72 -13.64 17.54
CA ASP A 145 -4.62 -13.81 16.08
C ASP A 145 -4.34 -12.48 15.34
N LEU A 146 -4.64 -11.33 15.98
CA LEU A 146 -4.30 -10.01 15.45
C LEU A 146 -2.84 -9.66 15.71
N CYS A 147 -2.27 -10.21 16.79
CA CYS A 147 -0.86 -10.09 17.08
C CYS A 147 -0.38 -11.14 18.04
N GLN A 148 0.48 -12.06 17.62
CA GLN A 148 1.19 -12.97 18.52
C GLN A 148 2.45 -12.33 19.10
N TYR A 149 2.62 -12.39 20.42
CA TYR A 149 3.82 -11.94 21.13
C TYR A 149 4.67 -13.15 21.58
N PHE A 150 5.98 -13.11 21.33
CA PHE A 150 6.93 -14.05 21.94
C PHE A 150 7.52 -13.49 23.23
N SER A 151 7.06 -14.04 24.37
CA SER A 151 7.90 -14.18 25.56
C SER A 151 7.46 -15.39 26.40
N THR A 152 7.75 -16.60 25.96
CA THR A 152 7.90 -17.73 26.89
C THR A 152 9.25 -18.42 26.65
N PRO A 153 10.14 -18.52 27.66
CA PRO A 153 11.46 -19.15 27.52
C PRO A 153 11.42 -20.68 27.35
N SER A 154 10.25 -21.31 27.20
CA SER A 154 10.09 -22.76 27.39
C SER A 154 9.79 -23.56 26.12
N ARG A 155 9.89 -22.97 24.93
CA ARG A 155 9.93 -23.75 23.68
C ARG A 155 11.19 -23.35 22.93
N SER A 156 11.84 -24.36 22.37
CA SER A 156 13.09 -24.26 21.62
C SER A 156 13.11 -23.02 20.73
N SER A 157 14.28 -22.38 20.66
CA SER A 157 14.60 -21.14 19.94
C SER A 157 14.51 -21.27 18.40
N THR A 158 13.51 -21.99 17.90
CA THR A 158 13.19 -22.24 16.49
C THR A 158 11.73 -21.92 16.16
N ASP A 159 10.88 -21.67 17.15
CA ASP A 159 9.43 -21.58 16.97
C ASP A 159 8.92 -20.14 17.12
N SER A 160 9.63 -19.14 16.58
CA SER A 160 9.19 -17.73 16.60
C SER A 160 8.08 -17.50 15.58
N VAL A 161 6.85 -17.92 15.87
CA VAL A 161 5.70 -17.57 15.01
C VAL A 161 5.45 -16.06 15.13
N GLY A 162 5.61 -15.35 14.01
CA GLY A 162 5.32 -13.93 13.94
C GLY A 162 3.88 -13.63 14.37
N ASP A 163 3.58 -12.36 14.60
CA ASP A 163 2.21 -11.92 14.77
C ASP A 163 1.36 -12.35 13.54
N LEU A 164 0.37 -13.24 13.73
CA LEU A 164 -0.24 -13.98 12.61
C LEU A 164 -0.85 -13.06 11.53
N LEU A 165 -1.91 -12.31 11.84
CA LEU A 165 -2.56 -11.50 10.82
C LEU A 165 -1.72 -10.29 10.43
N ASN A 166 -1.25 -9.52 11.41
CA ASN A 166 -0.68 -8.22 11.12
C ASN A 166 0.77 -8.40 10.64
N LEU A 167 1.66 -8.95 11.46
CA LEU A 167 3.07 -9.01 11.11
C LEU A 167 3.38 -10.02 10.00
N GLU A 168 3.02 -11.29 10.20
CA GLU A 168 3.27 -12.38 9.27
C GLU A 168 2.47 -12.18 7.99
N MET A 169 1.14 -12.27 8.06
CA MET A 169 0.31 -12.27 6.85
C MET A 169 0.30 -10.93 6.11
N ILE A 170 0.39 -9.77 6.77
CA ILE A 170 0.34 -8.46 6.11
C ILE A 170 1.73 -7.86 5.90
N TYR A 171 2.53 -7.66 6.95
CA TYR A 171 3.80 -6.93 6.82
C TYR A 171 4.90 -7.76 6.14
N GLN A 172 5.13 -9.01 6.56
CA GLN A 172 6.18 -9.86 6.00
C GLN A 172 5.84 -10.27 4.57
N TRP A 173 4.60 -10.67 4.30
CA TRP A 173 4.20 -11.06 2.95
C TRP A 173 3.96 -9.86 2.02
N TYR A 174 3.21 -8.84 2.42
CA TYR A 174 2.74 -7.82 1.47
C TYR A 174 3.44 -6.48 1.60
N PHE A 175 3.38 -5.82 2.76
CA PHE A 175 3.83 -4.42 2.85
C PHE A 175 5.34 -4.27 2.70
N SER A 176 6.13 -5.19 3.26
CA SER A 176 7.60 -5.10 3.25
C SER A 176 8.26 -5.61 1.96
N GLU A 177 7.55 -6.37 1.13
CA GLU A 177 8.01 -6.78 -0.20
C GLU A 177 8.28 -5.55 -1.08
N ASP A 178 9.49 -5.36 -1.57
CA ASP A 178 9.91 -4.13 -2.25
C ASP A 178 10.41 -4.33 -3.68
N THR A 179 10.28 -5.53 -4.24
CA THR A 179 10.75 -5.85 -5.60
C THR A 179 10.02 -5.02 -6.67
N ILE A 180 8.78 -4.60 -6.40
CA ILE A 180 7.97 -3.78 -7.33
C ILE A 180 7.72 -2.38 -6.78
N LEU A 181 7.20 -2.28 -5.55
CA LEU A 181 6.90 -1.01 -4.88
C LEU A 181 7.72 -0.89 -3.60
N GLY A 182 8.55 0.15 -3.53
CA GLY A 182 9.38 0.42 -2.37
C GLY A 182 8.57 0.80 -1.12
N PRO A 183 9.23 0.94 0.05
CA PRO A 183 8.56 1.29 1.30
C PRO A 183 7.77 2.61 1.25
N VAL A 184 8.35 3.67 0.66
CA VAL A 184 7.70 4.98 0.51
C VAL A 184 6.45 4.88 -0.36
N GLU A 185 6.55 4.27 -1.53
CA GLU A 185 5.43 4.06 -2.46
C GLU A 185 4.30 3.24 -1.82
N THR A 186 4.67 2.21 -1.06
CA THR A 186 3.72 1.37 -0.32
C THR A 186 2.97 2.19 0.75
N GLN A 187 3.66 3.04 1.50
CA GLN A 187 3.03 3.92 2.49
C GLN A 187 2.14 4.98 1.84
N MET A 188 2.54 5.54 0.69
CA MET A 188 1.68 6.45 -0.09
C MET A 188 0.38 5.77 -0.52
N CYS A 189 0.47 4.52 -1.01
CA CYS A 189 -0.71 3.73 -1.38
C CYS A 189 -1.60 3.41 -0.17
N ASN A 190 -1.00 3.01 0.96
CA ASN A 190 -1.73 2.71 2.20
C ASN A 190 -2.47 3.94 2.74
N ALA A 191 -1.80 5.10 2.80
CA ALA A 191 -2.41 6.36 3.24
C ALA A 191 -3.59 6.76 2.35
N ALA A 192 -3.45 6.59 1.03
CA ALA A 192 -4.51 6.89 0.08
C ALA A 192 -5.71 5.93 0.20
N ALA A 193 -5.45 4.62 0.33
CA ALA A 193 -6.48 3.62 0.52
C ALA A 193 -7.29 3.86 1.81
N LEU A 194 -6.61 4.21 2.92
CA LEU A 194 -7.25 4.48 4.20
C LEU A 194 -8.06 5.78 4.20
N THR A 195 -7.57 6.79 3.47
CA THR A 195 -8.31 8.04 3.23
C THR A 195 -9.65 7.75 2.56
N CYS A 196 -9.65 6.98 1.47
CA CYS A 196 -10.87 6.61 0.74
C CYS A 196 -11.75 5.58 1.48
N SER A 197 -11.20 4.90 2.51
CA SER A 197 -11.93 3.94 3.35
C SER A 197 -12.57 4.55 4.60
N LYS A 198 -12.46 5.87 4.81
CA LYS A 198 -12.89 6.57 6.03
C LYS A 198 -12.18 6.07 7.30
N CYS A 199 -10.87 5.87 7.22
CA CYS A 199 -10.03 5.47 8.36
C CYS A 199 -9.03 6.59 8.70
N PRO A 200 -9.49 7.75 9.25
CA PRO A 200 -8.66 8.96 9.37
C PRO A 200 -7.43 8.79 10.27
N VAL A 201 -7.58 8.06 11.38
CA VAL A 201 -6.48 7.79 12.33
C VAL A 201 -5.41 6.93 11.65
N GLN A 202 -5.82 5.86 10.97
CA GLN A 202 -4.90 4.97 10.25
C GLN A 202 -4.27 5.68 9.05
N ALA A 203 -5.03 6.51 8.33
CA ALA A 203 -4.50 7.32 7.24
C ALA A 203 -3.37 8.23 7.75
N MET A 204 -3.59 8.93 8.87
CA MET A 204 -2.56 9.74 9.53
C MET A 204 -1.33 8.90 9.93
N TRP A 205 -1.51 7.71 10.49
CA TRP A 205 -0.40 6.82 10.86
C TRP A 205 0.45 6.44 9.64
N HIS A 206 -0.19 6.07 8.53
CA HIS A 206 0.52 5.73 7.29
C HIS A 206 1.13 6.97 6.59
N THR A 207 0.55 8.16 6.75
CA THR A 207 1.19 9.41 6.33
C THR A 207 2.48 9.68 7.11
N ARG A 208 2.51 9.44 8.42
CA ARG A 208 3.77 9.45 9.20
C ARG A 208 4.74 8.38 8.70
N GLY A 209 4.20 7.21 8.31
CA GLY A 209 4.95 6.10 7.72
C GLY A 209 5.74 6.47 6.47
N ILE A 210 5.19 7.33 5.60
CA ILE A 210 5.90 7.85 4.42
C ILE A 210 7.23 8.48 4.86
N ILE A 211 7.19 9.36 5.86
CA ILE A 211 8.38 10.08 6.37
C ILE A 211 9.33 9.13 7.11
N ARG A 212 8.80 8.23 7.94
CA ARG A 212 9.61 7.26 8.71
C ARG A 212 10.38 6.29 7.80
N HIS A 213 9.83 5.97 6.64
CA HIS A 213 10.52 5.21 5.59
C HIS A 213 11.37 6.08 4.65
N SER A 214 11.79 7.26 5.12
CA SER A 214 12.67 8.20 4.41
C SER A 214 12.04 8.89 3.20
N GLY A 215 10.70 8.91 3.11
CA GLY A 215 9.99 9.78 2.18
C GLY A 215 9.93 11.23 2.66
N THR A 216 9.48 12.12 1.78
CA THR A 216 9.38 13.56 2.04
C THR A 216 7.96 13.99 2.40
N ILE A 217 7.83 15.16 3.02
CA ILE A 217 6.52 15.76 3.29
C ILE A 217 5.77 16.09 1.99
N ASP A 218 6.50 16.40 0.92
CA ASP A 218 5.89 16.68 -0.38
C ASP A 218 5.34 15.41 -1.02
N GLU A 219 5.99 14.26 -0.86
CA GLU A 219 5.44 12.96 -1.27
C GLU A 219 4.19 12.61 -0.46
N ALA A 220 4.19 12.88 0.85
CA ALA A 220 3.01 12.71 1.70
C ALA A 220 1.85 13.62 1.26
N ARG A 221 2.13 14.89 0.95
CA ARG A 221 1.14 15.84 0.44
C ARG A 221 0.60 15.40 -0.91
N PHE A 222 1.47 14.99 -1.83
CA PHE A 222 1.10 14.48 -3.14
C PHE A 222 0.17 13.27 -3.05
N ALA A 223 0.48 12.32 -2.16
CA ALA A 223 -0.37 11.15 -1.94
C ALA A 223 -1.76 11.54 -1.39
N GLN A 224 -1.81 12.45 -0.41
CA GLN A 224 -3.07 12.92 0.17
C GLN A 224 -3.91 13.70 -0.85
N GLU A 225 -3.30 14.57 -1.67
CA GLU A 225 -4.02 15.33 -2.69
C GLU A 225 -4.71 14.42 -3.72
N ILE A 226 -4.03 13.37 -4.18
CA ILE A 226 -4.61 12.37 -5.07
C ILE A 226 -5.78 11.65 -4.38
N ALA A 227 -5.57 11.20 -3.15
CA ALA A 227 -6.58 10.47 -2.39
C ALA A 227 -7.84 11.30 -2.14
N LEU A 228 -7.69 12.57 -1.74
CA LEU A 228 -8.81 13.49 -1.52
C LEU A 228 -9.54 13.80 -2.83
N ALA A 229 -8.84 13.96 -3.95
CA ALA A 229 -9.46 14.19 -5.24
C ALA A 229 -10.26 12.97 -5.71
N VAL A 230 -9.70 11.76 -5.60
CA VAL A 230 -10.40 10.50 -5.91
C VAL A 230 -11.61 10.31 -4.98
N ALA A 231 -11.44 10.53 -3.67
CA ALA A 231 -12.52 10.47 -2.69
C ALA A 231 -13.67 11.41 -3.04
N GLN A 232 -13.37 12.64 -3.46
CA GLN A 232 -14.38 13.61 -3.86
C GLN A 232 -15.15 13.17 -5.11
N ILE A 233 -14.46 12.60 -6.12
CA ILE A 233 -15.08 12.12 -7.36
C ILE A 233 -16.06 10.98 -7.10
N TYR A 234 -15.71 10.05 -6.21
CA TYR A 234 -16.52 8.87 -5.91
C TYR A 234 -17.38 8.99 -4.64
N GLY A 235 -17.44 10.18 -4.04
CA GLY A 235 -18.32 10.47 -2.91
C GLY A 235 -17.95 9.77 -1.60
N CYS A 236 -16.66 9.49 -1.37
CA CYS A 236 -16.17 8.99 -0.09
C CYS A 236 -16.31 10.06 1.01
N LYS A 237 -16.55 9.63 2.25
CA LYS A 237 -16.57 10.54 3.40
C LYS A 237 -15.14 10.82 3.87
N ILE A 238 -14.75 12.10 3.88
CA ILE A 238 -13.37 12.57 4.16
C ILE A 238 -13.33 13.74 5.14
N ASP A 239 -14.44 13.99 5.85
CA ASP A 239 -14.65 15.08 6.79
C ASP A 239 -13.63 15.12 7.95
N ASP A 240 -13.19 13.95 8.40
CA ASP A 240 -12.29 13.80 9.56
C ASP A 240 -10.82 13.57 9.16
N ILE A 241 -10.47 13.69 7.88
CA ILE A 241 -9.10 13.44 7.41
C ILE A 241 -8.19 14.59 7.84
N THR A 242 -7.18 14.29 8.65
CA THR A 242 -6.17 15.26 9.07
C THR A 242 -5.30 15.69 7.87
N PRO A 243 -5.24 16.98 7.53
CA PRO A 243 -4.34 17.48 6.49
C PRO A 243 -2.88 17.19 6.82
N VAL A 244 -2.07 16.81 5.84
CA VAL A 244 -0.63 16.47 6.00
C VAL A 244 0.12 17.56 6.79
N ASP A 245 -0.11 18.83 6.47
CA ASP A 245 0.56 19.96 7.11
C ASP A 245 0.18 20.16 8.60
N LYS A 246 -0.87 19.48 9.07
CA LYS A 246 -1.30 19.47 10.48
C LYS A 246 -0.91 18.19 11.23
N ILE A 247 -0.28 17.22 10.55
CA ILE A 247 0.19 15.99 11.18
C ILE A 247 1.53 16.28 11.84
N ASP A 248 1.62 16.07 13.15
CA ASP A 248 2.91 15.99 13.82
C ASP A 248 3.63 14.72 13.38
N VAL A 249 4.57 14.87 12.45
CA VAL A 249 5.40 13.79 11.89
C VAL A 249 6.53 13.35 12.81
N ALA A 250 6.88 14.16 13.81
CA ALA A 250 7.89 13.83 14.82
C ALA A 250 7.29 13.03 15.98
N SER A 251 5.98 13.11 16.19
CA SER A 251 5.27 12.34 17.21
C SER A 251 5.50 10.84 17.05
N LYS A 252 5.98 10.21 18.11
CA LYS A 252 6.04 8.74 18.27
C LYS A 252 4.81 8.19 19.00
N SER A 253 3.78 9.02 19.20
CA SER A 253 2.63 8.66 20.05
C SER A 253 1.93 7.39 19.56
N ALA A 254 1.57 6.56 20.55
CA ALA A 254 0.79 5.33 20.40
C ALA A 254 -0.74 5.60 20.43
N GLU A 255 -1.13 6.86 20.27
CA GLU A 255 -2.50 7.37 20.29
C GLU A 255 -3.07 7.54 18.87
#